data_AF-A0A1D6J2E5-F1
#
_entry.id   AF-A0A1D6J2E5-F1
#
_cell.length_a   1.000
_cell.length_b   1.000
_cell.length_c   1.000
_cell.angle_alpha   90.00
_cell.angle_beta   90.00
_cell.angle_gamma   90.00
#
_symmetry.space_group_name_H-M   'P 1'
#
loop_
_entity.id
_entity.type
_entity.pdbx_description
1 polymer ?
#
loop_
_entity_poly.entity_id
_entity_poly.type
_entity_poly.pdbx_seq_one_letter_code
_entity_poly.pdbx_strand_id
1 'polypeptide(L)'
;MPWVRNLRRFVGTGAGLGSEALMELETKRILLEIFKERQRKSAEAGSIPSFYKKKPEEGSISSRVQRLAKYRFLKKQSELLLNADDLDAMWVCLRENCVIDDATGAEKMNYEDFCHIATVCTEQIGQKCKRFFSPSNFMKFEKDDSGRIAILPFYLYVMRTVSCFLQEKL
;
A
#
# COMPACT_ATOMS: atom_id res chain seq x y z
N MET A 1 -12.94 -37.49 40.13
CA MET A 1 -13.83 -37.07 41.23
C MET A 1 -15.10 -36.40 40.68
N PRO A 2 -16.29 -36.70 41.22
CA PRO A 2 -17.58 -36.16 40.74
C PRO A 2 -17.68 -34.62 40.81
N TRP A 3 -17.07 -34.00 41.83
CA TRP A 3 -17.12 -32.55 42.02
C TRP A 3 -16.42 -31.77 40.89
N VAL A 4 -15.33 -32.29 40.33
CA VAL A 4 -14.62 -31.66 39.19
C VAL A 4 -15.51 -31.58 37.95
N ARG A 5 -16.32 -32.61 37.72
CA ARG A 5 -17.25 -32.68 36.58
C ARG A 5 -18.42 -31.70 36.76
N ASN A 6 -18.92 -31.56 37.99
CA ASN A 6 -19.96 -30.58 38.32
C ASN A 6 -19.44 -29.14 38.23
N LEU A 7 -18.22 -28.87 38.70
CA LEU A 7 -17.59 -27.55 38.60
C LEU A 7 -17.38 -27.14 37.14
N ARG A 8 -16.88 -28.06 36.29
CA ARG A 8 -16.77 -27.83 34.85
C ARG A 8 -18.11 -27.55 34.20
N ARG A 9 -19.18 -28.22 34.63
CA ARG A 9 -20.53 -28.01 34.11
C ARG A 9 -21.07 -26.63 34.50
N PHE A 10 -20.86 -26.20 35.76
CA PHE A 10 -21.28 -24.90 36.26
C PHE A 10 -20.53 -23.73 35.59
N VAL A 11 -19.22 -23.84 35.45
CA VAL A 11 -18.41 -22.86 34.71
C VAL A 11 -18.81 -22.82 33.23
N GLY A 12 -19.11 -23.98 32.63
CA GLY A 12 -19.58 -24.08 31.25
C GLY A 12 -20.99 -23.54 31.01
N THR A 13 -21.83 -23.43 32.05
CA THR A 13 -23.17 -22.82 31.95
C THR A 13 -23.15 -21.29 32.00
N GLY A 14 -22.01 -20.67 32.33
CA GLY A 14 -21.90 -19.21 32.44
C GLY A 14 -22.70 -18.59 33.59
N ALA A 15 -23.20 -19.40 34.53
CA ALA A 15 -23.95 -18.94 35.68
C ALA A 15 -23.08 -18.04 36.57
N GLY A 16 -23.51 -16.79 36.78
CA GLY A 16 -22.78 -15.77 37.56
C GLY A 16 -21.86 -14.86 36.74
N LEU A 17 -21.78 -15.02 35.42
CA LEU A 17 -21.07 -14.08 34.55
C LEU A 17 -21.91 -12.81 34.27
N GLY A 18 -21.25 -11.66 34.22
CA GLY A 18 -21.87 -10.42 33.78
C GLY A 18 -22.32 -10.49 32.31
N SER A 19 -23.28 -9.64 31.93
CA SER A 19 -23.87 -9.62 30.59
C SER A 19 -22.83 -9.51 29.46
N GLU A 20 -21.77 -8.72 29.68
CA GLU A 20 -20.66 -8.56 28.74
C GLU A 20 -19.86 -9.85 28.54
N ALA A 21 -19.51 -10.54 29.63
CA ALA A 21 -18.76 -11.79 29.57
C ALA A 21 -19.57 -12.93 28.92
N LEU A 22 -20.89 -12.96 29.12
CA LEU A 22 -21.78 -13.89 28.42
C LEU A 22 -21.82 -13.62 26.91
N MET A 23 -21.95 -12.36 26.52
CA MET A 23 -21.99 -11.94 25.11
C MET A 23 -20.68 -12.29 24.39
N GLU A 24 -19.52 -12.08 25.04
CA GLU A 24 -18.24 -12.51 24.49
C GLU A 24 -18.15 -14.02 24.27
N LEU A 25 -18.63 -14.81 25.23
CA LEU A 25 -18.57 -16.26 25.20
C LEU A 25 -19.45 -16.80 24.07
N GLU A 26 -20.64 -16.23 23.90
CA GLU A 26 -21.54 -16.52 22.79
C GLU A 26 -20.94 -16.12 21.44
N THR A 27 -20.32 -14.94 21.34
CA THR A 27 -19.62 -14.48 20.13
C THR A 27 -18.48 -15.43 19.76
N LYS A 28 -17.64 -15.83 20.73
CA LYS A 28 -16.55 -16.80 20.53
C LYS A 28 -17.09 -18.12 20.02
N ARG A 29 -18.21 -18.60 20.57
CA ARG A 29 -18.87 -19.83 20.13
C ARG A 29 -19.35 -19.74 18.69
N ILE A 30 -20.05 -18.66 18.32
CA ILE A 30 -20.56 -18.42 16.96
C ILE A 30 -19.39 -18.39 15.96
N LEU A 31 -18.33 -17.64 16.27
CA LEU A 31 -17.15 -17.53 15.39
C LEU A 31 -16.45 -18.88 15.20
N LEU A 32 -16.37 -19.69 16.25
CA LEU A 32 -15.73 -21.01 16.21
C LEU A 32 -16.52 -22.01 15.35
N GLU A 33 -17.85 -21.96 15.40
CA GLU A 33 -18.71 -22.74 14.50
C GLU A 33 -18.54 -22.29 13.04
N ILE A 34 -18.57 -20.99 12.76
CA ILE A 34 -18.33 -20.46 11.40
C ILE A 34 -16.96 -20.89 10.87
N PHE A 35 -15.94 -20.93 11.72
CA PHE A 35 -14.60 -21.38 11.33
C PHE A 35 -14.57 -22.87 10.97
N LYS A 36 -15.17 -23.74 11.80
CA LYS A 36 -15.27 -25.18 11.53
C LYS A 36 -16.06 -25.47 10.25
N GLU A 37 -17.18 -24.78 10.05
CA GLU A 37 -18.00 -24.87 8.83
C GLU A 37 -17.18 -24.56 7.58
N ARG A 38 -16.33 -23.51 7.62
CA ARG A 38 -15.44 -23.16 6.51
C ARG A 38 -14.35 -24.18 6.28
N GLN A 39 -13.74 -24.73 7.34
CA GLN A 39 -12.73 -25.79 7.22
C GLN A 39 -13.33 -27.03 6.55
N ARG A 40 -14.53 -27.44 6.94
CA ARG A 40 -15.25 -28.56 6.32
C ARG A 40 -15.51 -28.30 4.83
N LYS A 41 -16.07 -27.14 4.47
CA LYS A 41 -16.31 -26.77 3.06
C LYS A 41 -15.03 -26.71 2.23
N SER A 42 -13.92 -26.29 2.84
CA SER A 42 -12.62 -26.27 2.17
C SER A 42 -12.05 -27.67 1.94
N ALA A 43 -12.27 -28.59 2.89
CA ALA A 43 -11.91 -30.00 2.71
C ALA A 43 -12.79 -30.69 1.64
N GLU A 44 -14.09 -30.38 1.61
CA GLU A 44 -15.03 -30.86 0.58
C GLU A 44 -14.68 -30.36 -0.83
N ALA A 45 -14.17 -29.13 -0.97
CA ALA A 45 -13.73 -28.57 -2.25
C ALA A 45 -12.43 -29.20 -2.80
N GLY A 46 -11.72 -29.99 -1.99
CA GLY A 46 -10.49 -30.68 -2.41
C GLY A 46 -9.37 -29.71 -2.82
N SER A 47 -8.69 -30.01 -3.93
CA SER A 47 -7.53 -29.24 -4.39
C SER A 47 -7.88 -27.95 -5.12
N ILE A 48 -9.16 -27.68 -5.44
CA ILE A 48 -9.55 -26.53 -6.25
C ILE A 48 -9.85 -25.33 -5.32
N PRO A 49 -9.04 -24.27 -5.34
CA PRO A 49 -9.31 -23.09 -4.54
C PRO A 49 -10.58 -22.38 -5.03
N SER A 50 -11.30 -21.75 -4.10
CA SER A 50 -12.41 -20.85 -4.46
C SER A 50 -11.87 -19.64 -5.23
N PHE A 51 -12.17 -19.59 -6.53
CA PHE A 51 -11.79 -18.48 -7.41
C PHE A 51 -12.84 -17.36 -7.45
N TYR A 52 -14.12 -17.71 -7.28
CA TYR A 52 -15.21 -16.74 -7.26
C TYR A 52 -15.63 -16.39 -5.83
N LYS A 53 -15.59 -15.10 -5.50
CA LYS A 53 -16.17 -14.55 -4.28
C LYS A 53 -17.28 -13.58 -4.67
N LYS A 54 -18.52 -13.90 -4.30
CA LYS A 54 -19.67 -13.01 -4.51
C LYS A 54 -19.36 -11.64 -3.90
N LYS A 55 -19.66 -10.56 -4.62
CA LYS A 55 -19.56 -9.21 -4.06
C LYS A 55 -20.45 -9.11 -2.82
N PRO A 56 -19.99 -8.45 -1.74
CA PRO A 56 -20.82 -8.24 -0.56
C PRO A 56 -22.10 -7.49 -0.92
N GLU A 57 -23.21 -7.88 -0.30
CA GLU A 57 -24.48 -7.16 -0.43
C GLU A 57 -24.35 -5.77 0.22
N GLU A 58 -24.98 -4.76 -0.40
CA GLU A 58 -24.95 -3.39 0.13
C GLU A 58 -25.53 -3.34 1.55
N GLY A 59 -24.90 -2.56 2.43
CA GLY A 59 -25.28 -2.47 3.84
C GLY A 59 -24.79 -3.63 4.72
N SER A 60 -24.34 -4.76 4.14
CA SER A 60 -23.77 -5.86 4.92
C SER A 60 -22.49 -5.44 5.65
N ILE A 61 -22.16 -6.11 6.77
CA ILE A 61 -20.90 -5.89 7.49
C ILE A 61 -19.70 -6.10 6.56
N SER A 62 -19.75 -7.14 5.72
CA SER A 62 -18.71 -7.41 4.71
C SER A 62 -18.48 -6.24 3.75
N SER A 63 -19.55 -5.58 3.29
CA SER A 63 -19.43 -4.39 2.43
C SER A 63 -18.77 -3.21 3.16
N ARG A 64 -19.14 -2.99 4.43
CA ARG A 64 -18.57 -1.92 5.26
C ARG A 64 -17.09 -2.17 5.54
N VAL A 65 -16.73 -3.40 5.91
CA VAL A 65 -15.33 -3.80 6.13
C VAL A 65 -14.51 -3.68 4.85
N GLN A 66 -15.04 -4.14 3.71
CA GLN A 66 -14.35 -4.01 2.42
C GLN A 66 -14.12 -2.55 2.05
N ARG A 67 -15.12 -1.69 2.23
CA ARG A 67 -14.99 -0.24 1.97
C ARG A 67 -13.95 0.42 2.87
N LEU A 68 -13.95 0.10 4.17
CA LEU A 68 -12.94 0.59 5.12
C LEU A 68 -11.53 0.10 4.75
N ALA A 69 -11.40 -1.17 4.37
CA ALA A 69 -10.13 -1.73 3.93
C ALA A 69 -9.63 -1.04 2.65
N LYS A 70 -10.50 -0.85 1.65
CA LYS A 70 -10.18 -0.09 0.42
C LYS A 70 -9.75 1.34 0.76
N TYR A 71 -10.52 2.05 1.57
CA TYR A 71 -10.18 3.41 2.00
C TYR A 71 -8.81 3.49 2.69
N ARG A 72 -8.55 2.62 3.67
CA ARG A 72 -7.25 2.57 4.37
C ARG A 72 -6.09 2.27 3.42
N PHE A 73 -6.29 1.34 2.49
CA PHE A 73 -5.30 1.03 1.47
C PHE A 73 -5.03 2.24 0.56
N LEU A 74 -6.08 2.88 0.05
CA LEU A 74 -5.97 4.06 -0.80
C LEU A 74 -5.30 5.23 -0.06
N LYS A 75 -5.68 5.49 1.18
CA LYS A 75 -5.09 6.54 2.01
C LYS A 75 -3.59 6.29 2.25
N LYS A 76 -3.21 5.06 2.61
CA LYS A 76 -1.80 4.70 2.78
C LYS A 76 -1.02 4.84 1.47
N GLN A 77 -1.65 4.54 0.34
CA GLN A 77 -1.04 4.69 -0.98
C GLN A 77 -0.89 6.17 -1.37
N SER A 78 -1.90 7.01 -1.11
CA SER A 78 -1.82 8.45 -1.39
C SER A 78 -0.76 9.14 -0.54
N GLU A 79 -0.58 8.72 0.72
CA GLU A 79 0.48 9.22 1.59
C GLU A 79 1.89 8.93 1.04
N LEU A 80 2.05 7.90 0.20
CA LEU A 80 3.32 7.58 -0.44
C LEU A 80 3.54 8.34 -1.75
N LEU A 81 2.50 8.90 -2.37
CA LEU A 81 2.60 9.66 -3.63
C LEU A 81 3.15 11.06 -3.37
N LEU A 82 3.85 11.60 -4.39
CA LEU A 82 4.24 13.00 -4.42
C LEU A 82 2.98 13.84 -4.71
N ASN A 83 2.77 14.91 -3.96
CA ASN A 83 1.72 15.89 -4.25
C ASN A 83 2.21 16.92 -5.29
N ALA A 84 1.41 17.95 -5.59
CA ALA A 84 1.78 18.98 -6.56
C ALA A 84 3.01 19.78 -6.11
N ASP A 85 3.02 20.23 -4.85
CA ASP A 85 4.13 21.00 -4.28
C ASP A 85 5.44 20.18 -4.25
N ASP A 86 5.35 18.89 -3.95
CA ASP A 86 6.46 17.93 -3.97
C ASP A 86 7.06 17.80 -5.38
N LEU A 87 6.20 17.80 -6.43
CA LEU A 87 6.64 17.74 -7.82
C LEU A 87 7.31 19.05 -8.25
N ASP A 88 6.75 20.19 -7.87
CA ASP A 88 7.34 21.51 -8.16
C ASP A 88 8.70 21.67 -7.48
N ALA A 89 8.82 21.27 -6.21
CA ALA A 89 10.09 21.27 -5.47
C ALA A 89 11.13 20.37 -6.15
N MET A 90 10.73 19.17 -6.62
CA MET A 90 11.62 18.27 -7.35
C MET A 90 12.06 18.87 -8.69
N TRP A 91 11.17 19.57 -9.40
CA TRP A 91 11.52 20.24 -10.65
C TRP A 91 12.55 21.36 -10.43
N VAL A 92 12.37 22.17 -9.38
CA VAL A 92 13.35 23.19 -9.00
C VAL A 92 14.70 22.55 -8.70
N CYS A 93 14.73 21.51 -7.86
CA CYS A 93 15.96 20.80 -7.50
C CYS A 93 16.69 20.22 -8.72
N LEU A 94 15.96 19.65 -9.69
CA LEU A 94 16.53 19.15 -10.94
C LEU A 94 17.20 20.26 -11.75
N ARG A 95 16.55 21.42 -11.90
CA ARG A 95 17.09 22.53 -12.69
C ARG A 95 18.29 23.21 -12.04
N GLU A 96 18.30 23.31 -10.72
CA GLU A 96 19.43 23.92 -9.99
C GLU A 96 20.73 23.10 -10.05
N ASN A 97 20.61 21.79 -10.30
CA ASN A 97 21.74 20.85 -10.29
C ASN A 97 22.03 20.25 -11.68
N CYS A 98 21.39 20.77 -12.74
CA CYS A 98 21.62 20.29 -14.10
C CYS A 98 22.79 21.02 -14.78
N VAL A 99 23.34 20.36 -15.79
CA VAL A 99 24.29 20.93 -16.74
C VAL A 99 23.54 21.25 -18.03
N ILE A 100 23.70 22.48 -18.52
CA ILE A 100 23.16 22.90 -19.81
C ILE A 100 24.16 22.47 -20.88
N ASP A 101 23.67 21.72 -21.87
CA ASP A 101 24.45 21.35 -23.05
C ASP A 101 24.68 22.58 -23.94
N ASP A 102 25.95 22.97 -24.13
CA ASP A 102 26.30 24.17 -24.90
C ASP A 102 25.89 24.10 -26.38
N ALA A 103 25.76 22.89 -26.95
CA ALA A 103 25.42 22.69 -28.35
C ALA A 103 23.91 22.67 -28.59
N THR A 104 23.13 22.07 -27.68
CA THR A 104 21.68 21.90 -27.85
C THR A 104 20.84 22.78 -26.92
N GLY A 105 21.45 23.44 -25.94
CA GLY A 105 20.76 24.16 -24.86
C GLY A 105 19.94 23.26 -23.94
N ALA A 106 20.18 21.95 -23.95
CA ALA A 106 19.37 20.98 -23.23
C ALA A 106 19.86 20.83 -21.79
N GLU A 107 18.93 20.87 -20.84
CA GLU A 107 19.20 20.60 -19.42
C GLU A 107 19.40 19.09 -19.20
N LYS A 108 20.59 18.69 -18.77
CA LYS A 108 20.99 17.29 -18.58
C LYS A 108 21.63 17.07 -17.20
N MET A 109 21.67 15.82 -16.74
CA MET A 109 22.35 15.44 -15.51
C MET A 109 23.12 14.12 -15.70
N ASN A 110 24.28 14.01 -15.08
CA ASN A 110 25.02 12.75 -15.01
C ASN A 110 24.52 11.89 -13.82
N TYR A 111 25.11 10.70 -13.61
CA TYR A 111 24.68 9.81 -12.53
C TYR A 111 25.08 10.30 -11.12
N GLU A 112 26.20 11.01 -10.99
CA GLU A 112 26.62 11.62 -9.74
C GLU A 112 25.66 12.75 -9.33
N ASP A 113 25.31 13.64 -10.28
CA ASP A 113 24.28 14.67 -10.11
C ASP A 113 22.95 14.02 -9.70
N PHE A 114 22.57 12.93 -10.37
CA PHE A 114 21.35 12.19 -10.05
C PHE A 114 21.33 11.68 -8.60
N CYS A 115 22.45 11.15 -8.10
CA CYS A 115 22.59 10.73 -6.70
C CYS A 115 22.58 11.92 -5.72
N HIS A 116 23.19 13.04 -6.10
CA HIS A 116 23.19 14.26 -5.29
C HIS A 116 21.77 14.83 -5.17
N ILE A 117 21.09 15.03 -6.30
CA ILE A 117 19.70 15.48 -6.39
C ILE A 117 18.78 14.55 -5.59
N ALA A 118 19.01 13.23 -5.63
CA ALA A 118 18.24 12.29 -4.82
C ALA A 118 18.34 12.59 -3.32
N THR A 119 19.52 12.99 -2.85
CA THR A 119 19.77 13.35 -1.45
C THR A 119 19.05 14.63 -1.10
N VAL A 120 19.21 15.68 -1.91
CA VAL A 120 18.56 16.98 -1.71
C VAL A 120 17.03 16.85 -1.75
N CYS A 121 16.49 16.13 -2.72
CA CYS A 121 15.05 15.85 -2.82
C CYS A 121 14.55 15.06 -1.60
N THR A 122 15.36 14.14 -1.06
CA THR A 122 14.97 13.35 0.13
C THR A 122 14.91 14.22 1.38
N GLU A 123 15.78 15.23 1.49
CA GLU A 123 15.78 16.18 2.61
C GLU A 123 14.61 17.17 2.52
N GLN A 124 14.31 17.69 1.32
CA GLN A 124 13.25 18.69 1.14
C GLN A 124 11.84 18.09 1.09
N ILE A 125 11.67 16.98 0.37
CA ILE A 125 10.35 16.38 0.06
C ILE A 125 10.07 15.16 0.97
N GLY A 126 11.13 14.50 1.46
CA GLY A 126 11.05 13.30 2.28
C GLY A 126 11.22 12.00 1.50
N GLN A 127 11.06 10.86 2.19
CA GLN A 127 11.39 9.52 1.66
C GLN A 127 10.54 9.07 0.44
N LYS A 128 9.47 9.79 0.09
CA LYS A 128 8.57 9.44 -1.02
C LYS A 128 9.24 9.55 -2.39
N CYS A 129 10.22 10.45 -2.53
CA CYS A 129 10.93 10.70 -3.78
C CYS A 129 12.00 9.64 -4.08
N LYS A 130 12.56 9.00 -3.04
CA LYS A 130 13.68 8.05 -3.14
C LYS A 130 13.47 6.90 -4.13
N ARG A 131 12.23 6.41 -4.24
CA ARG A 131 11.89 5.32 -5.20
C ARG A 131 12.07 5.72 -6.67
N PHE A 132 12.03 7.01 -6.99
CA PHE A 132 12.26 7.50 -8.34
C PHE A 132 13.75 7.57 -8.66
N PHE A 133 14.59 7.84 -7.66
CA PHE A 133 16.04 7.91 -7.76
C PHE A 133 16.76 6.56 -7.62
N SER A 134 16.27 5.53 -8.30
CA SER A 134 16.95 4.23 -8.36
C SER A 134 17.87 4.12 -9.58
N PRO A 135 18.99 3.37 -9.50
CA PRO A 135 19.85 3.13 -10.65
C PRO A 135 19.07 2.53 -11.83
N SER A 136 18.13 1.63 -11.54
CA SER A 136 17.26 1.01 -12.55
C SER A 136 16.37 2.02 -13.27
N ASN A 137 15.96 3.11 -12.62
CA ASN A 137 15.22 4.17 -13.29
C ASN A 137 16.14 5.05 -14.14
N PHE A 138 17.33 5.40 -13.64
CA PHE A 138 18.32 6.15 -14.42
C PHE A 138 18.66 5.44 -15.74
N MET A 139 18.78 4.11 -15.69
CA MET A 139 19.11 3.32 -16.87
C MET A 139 18.03 3.32 -17.96
N LYS A 140 16.77 3.69 -17.65
CA LYS A 140 15.66 3.72 -18.63
C LYS A 140 15.78 4.85 -19.66
N PHE A 141 16.55 5.88 -19.38
CA PHE A 141 16.66 7.04 -20.25
C PHE A 141 17.82 6.90 -21.21
N GLU A 142 17.65 7.46 -22.41
CA GLU A 142 18.73 7.60 -23.38
C GLU A 142 19.83 8.49 -22.81
N LYS A 143 21.07 8.08 -23.05
CA LYS A 143 22.26 8.73 -22.54
C LYS A 143 23.02 9.31 -23.72
N ASP A 144 23.59 10.50 -23.53
CA ASP A 144 24.54 11.03 -24.49
C ASP A 144 25.91 10.34 -24.38
N ASP A 145 26.85 10.73 -25.23
CA ASP A 145 28.22 10.20 -25.26
C ASP A 145 28.95 10.37 -23.92
N SER A 146 28.51 11.31 -23.08
CA SER A 146 29.04 11.56 -21.73
C SER A 146 28.27 10.82 -20.63
N GLY A 147 27.31 9.97 -20.98
CA GLY A 147 26.50 9.22 -20.02
C GLY A 147 25.42 10.04 -19.31
N ARG A 148 25.10 11.25 -19.80
CA ARG A 148 24.12 12.16 -19.18
C ARG A 148 22.72 11.91 -19.75
N ILE A 149 21.71 12.12 -18.91
CA ILE A 149 20.30 12.00 -19.29
C ILE A 149 19.64 13.38 -19.24
N ALA A 150 18.69 13.65 -20.14
CA ALA A 150 17.92 14.89 -20.10
C ALA A 150 16.97 14.91 -18.88
N ILE A 151 16.91 16.05 -18.17
CA ILE A 151 16.13 16.14 -16.92
C ILE A 151 14.62 16.18 -17.18
N LEU A 152 14.18 16.79 -18.28
CA LEU A 152 12.76 16.94 -18.60
C LEU A 152 12.06 15.58 -18.83
N PRO A 153 12.60 14.64 -19.65
CA PRO A 153 12.06 13.28 -19.75
C PRO A 153 11.97 12.55 -18.41
N PHE A 154 12.96 12.73 -17.53
CA PHE A 154 12.94 12.15 -16.19
C PHE A 154 11.81 12.73 -15.34
N TYR A 155 11.66 14.06 -15.32
CA TYR A 155 10.59 14.73 -14.59
C TYR A 155 9.19 14.27 -15.07
N LEU A 156 8.98 14.21 -16.38
CA LEU A 156 7.73 13.74 -16.98
C LEU A 156 7.43 12.27 -16.63
N TYR A 157 8.46 11.42 -16.53
CA TYR A 157 8.29 10.04 -16.06
C TYR A 157 7.77 9.99 -14.62
N VAL A 158 8.31 10.82 -13.72
CA VAL A 158 7.85 10.87 -12.33
C VAL A 158 6.41 11.39 -12.26
N MET A 159 6.13 12.50 -12.94
CA MET A 159 4.78 13.09 -13.00
C MET A 159 3.77 12.06 -13.51
N ARG A 160 4.05 11.40 -14.64
CA ARG A 160 3.18 10.36 -15.21
C ARG A 160 2.96 9.20 -14.23
N THR A 161 4.01 8.74 -13.57
CA THR A 161 3.91 7.65 -12.60
C THR A 161 2.94 8.02 -11.47
N VAL A 162 3.04 9.24 -10.94
CA VAL A 162 2.15 9.75 -9.88
C VAL A 162 0.71 9.91 -10.39
N SER A 163 0.50 10.45 -11.59
CA SER A 163 -0.84 10.65 -12.17
C SER A 163 -1.56 9.34 -12.50
N CYS A 164 -0.88 8.33 -13.04
CA CYS A 164 -1.49 7.04 -13.36
C CYS A 164 -2.02 6.33 -12.09
N PHE A 165 -1.33 6.47 -10.96
CA PHE A 165 -1.81 5.91 -9.68
C PHE A 165 -3.11 6.54 -9.18
N LEU A 166 -3.42 7.78 -9.57
CA LEU A 166 -4.67 8.45 -9.22
C LEU A 166 -5.82 8.03 -10.14
N GLN A 167 -5.56 7.81 -11.42
CA GLN A 167 -6.59 7.46 -12.41
C GLN A 167 -7.06 6.00 -12.31
N GLU A 168 -6.21 5.04 -11.96
CA GLU A 168 -6.61 3.62 -11.85
C GLU A 168 -7.48 3.29 -10.62
N LYS A 169 -7.69 4.25 -9.71
CA LYS A 169 -8.32 4.00 -8.40
C LYS A 169 -9.65 4.72 -8.16
N LEU A 170 -10.09 5.56 -9.10
CA LEU A 170 -11.45 6.09 -9.22
C LEU A 170 -12.30 5.13 -10.06
#